data_AF-A0A1U7HD16-F1
#
_entry.id   AF-A0A1U7HD16-F1
#
_cell.length_a   1.000
_cell.length_b   1.000
_cell.length_c   1.000
_cell.angle_alpha   90.00
_cell.angle_beta   90.00
_cell.angle_gamma   90.00
#
_symmetry.space_group_name_H-M   'P 1'
#
loop_
_entity.id
_entity.type
_entity.pdbx_description
1 polymer ?
#
loop_
_entity_poly.entity_id
_entity_poly.type
_entity_poly.pdbx_seq_one_letter_code
_entity_poly.pdbx_strand_id
1 'polypeptide(L)' 'MVDCAKDCINGCILGDQCPNKEYAAEASKFINETSLDKMLEMAEAARLKKLTEPPKWVMPDDL' A
#
# COMPACT_ATOMS: atom_id res chain seq x y z
N MET A 1 17.24 -2.14 -12.09
CA MET A 1 15.92 -1.52 -12.40
C MET A 1 14.94 -2.67 -12.55
N VAL A 2 13.79 -2.60 -11.89
CA VAL A 2 12.76 -3.67 -11.92
C VAL A 2 11.84 -3.42 -13.11
N ASP A 3 11.65 -4.43 -13.96
CA ASP A 3 10.65 -4.46 -15.01
C ASP A 3 9.40 -5.14 -14.45
N CYS A 4 8.53 -4.38 -13.80
CA CYS A 4 7.34 -4.89 -13.12
C CYS A 4 6.45 -5.77 -14.04
N ALA A 5 6.45 -5.51 -15.35
CA ALA A 5 5.68 -6.31 -16.31
C ALA A 5 6.19 -7.76 -16.45
N LYS A 6 7.48 -8.01 -16.18
CA LYS A 6 8.09 -9.34 -16.17
C LYS A 6 8.32 -9.85 -14.75
N ASP A 7 8.90 -9.01 -13.90
CA ASP A 7 9.44 -9.39 -12.60
C ASP A 7 8.33 -9.61 -11.56
N CYS A 8 7.20 -8.90 -11.69
CA CYS A 8 6.09 -8.98 -10.72
C CYS A 8 4.96 -9.92 -11.15
N ILE A 9 5.10 -10.66 -12.26
CA ILE A 9 4.02 -11.48 -12.81
C ILE A 9 3.55 -12.57 -11.83
N ASN A 10 4.46 -13.03 -10.97
CA ASN A 10 4.20 -14.02 -9.91
C ASN A 10 4.01 -13.38 -8.52
N GLY A 11 3.73 -12.07 -8.48
CA GLY A 11 3.59 -11.31 -7.25
C GLY A 11 4.85 -10.54 -6.89
N CYS A 12 5.23 -10.54 -5.62
CA CYS A 12 6.29 -9.66 -5.13
C CYS A 12 7.70 -10.17 -5.50
N ILE A 13 8.53 -9.26 -6.03
CA ILE A 13 9.88 -9.54 -6.59
C ILE A 13 10.90 -10.05 -5.57
N LEU A 14 10.65 -9.83 -4.27
CA LEU A 14 11.55 -10.23 -3.20
C LEU A 14 11.36 -11.71 -2.82
N GLY A 15 10.47 -12.44 -3.50
CA GLY A 15 10.23 -13.86 -3.26
C GLY A 15 9.82 -14.10 -1.80
N ASP A 16 10.63 -14.85 -1.05
CA ASP A 16 10.38 -15.14 0.36
C ASP A 16 10.59 -13.96 1.30
N GLN A 17 11.33 -12.94 0.88
CA GLN A 17 11.60 -11.75 1.68
C GLN A 17 10.50 -10.68 1.55
N CYS A 18 9.39 -10.97 0.88
CA CYS A 18 8.30 -10.00 0.81
C CYS A 18 7.75 -9.73 2.21
N PRO A 19 7.74 -8.47 2.67
CA PRO A 19 7.27 -8.12 4.00
C PRO A 19 5.77 -8.37 4.11
N ASN A 20 5.29 -8.60 5.33
CA ASN A 20 3.85 -8.64 5.65
C ASN A 20 3.04 -9.72 4.88
N LYS A 21 3.69 -10.79 4.38
CA LYS A 21 3.01 -11.89 3.66
C LYS A 21 1.86 -12.52 4.44
N GLU A 22 1.96 -12.56 5.77
CA GLU A 22 0.93 -13.09 6.66
C GLU A 22 -0.43 -12.39 6.51
N TYR A 23 -0.45 -11.13 6.11
CA TYR A 23 -1.66 -10.34 5.93
C TYR A 23 -2.27 -10.46 4.52
N ALA A 24 -1.65 -11.23 3.60
CA ALA A 24 -2.13 -11.33 2.22
C ALA A 24 -3.57 -11.85 2.11
N ALA A 25 -3.95 -12.80 2.97
CA ALA A 25 -5.30 -13.35 3.00
C ALA A 25 -6.33 -12.31 3.45
N GLU A 26 -6.02 -11.54 4.50
CA GLU A 26 -6.89 -10.49 5.01
C GLU A 26 -7.04 -9.33 4.03
N ALA A 27 -5.93 -8.91 3.40
CA ALA A 27 -5.94 -7.90 2.36
C ALA A 27 -6.79 -8.34 1.15
N SER A 28 -6.66 -9.61 0.74
CA SER A 28 -7.49 -10.16 -0.35
C SER A 28 -8.97 -10.14 0.01
N LYS A 29 -9.32 -10.52 1.24
CA LYS A 29 -10.69 -10.47 1.73
C LYS A 29 -11.24 -9.05 1.69
N PHE A 30 -10.50 -8.07 2.21
CA PHE A 30 -10.89 -6.66 2.19
C PHE A 30 -11.16 -6.15 0.77
N ILE A 31 -10.28 -6.46 -0.19
CA ILE A 31 -10.44 -6.02 -1.59
C ILE A 31 -11.69 -6.63 -2.24
N ASN A 32 -11.98 -7.90 -1.96
CA ASN A 32 -13.14 -8.58 -2.53
C ASN A 32 -14.47 -8.13 -1.88
N GLU A 33 -14.45 -7.80 -0.59
CA GLU A 33 -15.67 -7.42 0.16
C GLU A 33 -15.95 -5.92 0.15
N THR A 34 -14.98 -5.08 -0.21
CA THR A 34 -15.13 -3.63 -0.25
C THR A 34 -15.43 -3.16 -1.66
N SER A 35 -16.53 -2.43 -1.86
CA SER A 35 -16.84 -1.87 -3.18
C SER A 35 -15.83 -0.78 -3.58
N LEU A 36 -15.65 -0.59 -4.88
CA LEU A 36 -14.77 0.46 -5.40
C LEU A 36 -15.17 1.85 -4.89
N ASP A 37 -16.47 2.16 -4.86
CA ASP A 37 -16.98 3.43 -4.34
C ASP A 37 -16.58 3.64 -2.87
N LYS A 38 -16.65 2.57 -2.05
CA LYS A 38 -16.26 2.65 -0.65
C LYS A 38 -14.75 2.86 -0.48
N MET A 39 -13.93 2.23 -1.33
CA MET A 39 -12.48 2.48 -1.34
C MET A 39 -12.15 3.94 -1.71
N LEU A 40 -12.88 4.52 -2.67
CA LEU A 40 -12.69 5.91 -3.08
C LEU A 40 -13.09 6.90 -1.97
N GLU A 41 -14.19 6.63 -1.27
CA GLU A 41 -14.62 7.41 -0.09
C GLU A 41 -13.53 7.40 1.01
N MET A 42 -12.97 6.23 1.31
CA MET A 42 -11.88 6.08 2.28
C MET A 42 -10.62 6.85 1.85
N ALA A 43 -10.29 6.81 0.57
CA ALA A 43 -9.14 7.53 0.01
C ALA A 43 -9.29 9.05 0.14
N GLU A 44 -10.49 9.59 -0.13
CA GLU A 44 -10.75 11.02 0.01
C GLU A 44 -10.73 11.47 1.48
N ALA A 45 -11.31 10.68 2.39
CA ALA A 45 -11.22 10.96 3.82
C ALA A 45 -9.76 10.99 4.32
N ALA A 46 -8.92 10.05 3.86
CA ALA A 46 -7.50 10.03 4.16
C ALA A 46 -6.76 11.24 3.56
N ARG A 47 -7.13 11.67 2.33
CA ARG A 47 -6.58 12.86 1.68
C ARG A 47 -6.87 14.12 2.48
N LEU A 48 -8.13 14.32 2.90
CA LEU A 48 -8.55 15.45 3.73
C LEU A 48 -7.79 15.46 5.06
N LYS A 49 -7.69 14.31 5.72
CA LYS A 49 -6.93 14.18 6.97
C LYS A 49 -5.48 14.63 6.80
N LYS A 50 -4.80 14.14 5.75
CA LYS A 50 -3.42 14.54 5.43
C LYS A 50 -3.25 16.05 5.16
N LEU A 51 -4.24 16.71 4.57
CA LEU A 51 -4.21 18.16 4.33
C LEU A 51 -4.36 18.96 5.62
N THR A 52 -5.07 18.41 6.61
CA THR A 52 -5.28 19.05 7.91
C THR A 52 -4.24 18.70 8.97
N GLU A 53 -3.54 17.57 8.81
CA GLU A 53 -2.47 17.16 9.71
C GLU A 53 -1.23 18.05 9.55
N PRO A 54 -0.56 18.43 10.64
CA PRO A 54 0.70 19.16 10.54
C PRO A 54 1.75 18.34 9.78
N PRO A 55 2.60 18.98 8.97
CA PRO A 55 3.61 18.27 8.18
C PRO A 55 4.57 17.50 9.10
N LYS A 56 4.68 16.18 8.87
CA LYS A 56 5.70 15.35 9.50
C LYS A 56 7.00 15.50 8.73
N TRP A 57 7.92 16.27 9.27
CA TRP A 57 9.29 16.37 8.77
C TRP A 57 10.06 15.11 9.20
N VAL A 58 10.26 14.18 8.26
CA VAL A 58 11.17 13.05 8.47
C VAL A 58 12.55 13.50 7.98
N MET A 59 13.49 13.71 8.91
CA MET A 59 14.89 13.86 8.54
C MET A 59 15.41 12.46 8.16
N PRO A 60 16.07 12.28 7.01
CA PRO A 60 16.72 11.01 6.71
C PRO A 60 17.79 10.76 7.78
N ASP A 61 17.77 9.59 8.42
CA ASP A 61 18.68 9.23 9.51
C ASP A 61 20.11 8.88 9.05
N ASP A 62 20.42 9.01 7.76
CA ASP A 62 21.72 8.63 7.19
C ASP A 62 22.34 9.79 6.39
N LEU A 63 23.39 10.39 6.98
CA LEU A 63 24.39 11.25 6.33
C LEU A 63 25.78 10.82 6.79
#